data_AF-A0AAU7NS59-F1
#
_entry.id   AF-A0AAU7NS59-F1
#
_cell.length_a   1.000
_cell.length_b   1.000
_cell.length_c   1.000
_cell.angle_alpha   90.00
_cell.angle_beta   90.00
_cell.angle_gamma   90.00
#
_symmetry.space_group_name_H-M   'P 1'
#
loop_
_entity.id
_entity.type
_entity.pdbx_description
1 polymer ?
#
loop_
_entity_poly.entity_id
_entity_poly.type
_entity_poly.pdbx_seq_one_letter_code
_entity_poly.pdbx_strand_id
1 'polypeptide(L)' 'MNDMSPDQEQNVICYCSGTTEEKIKTLIDEGVDNLDRLSRITGACSGCGGCEYNVMELLAEYGETHS' A
#
# COMPACT_ATOMS: atom_id res chain seq x y z
N MET A 1 -23.94 12.07 18.38
CA MET A 1 -23.65 11.05 17.36
C MET A 1 -22.15 10.99 17.26
N ASN A 2 -21.55 9.87 17.63
CA ASN A 2 -20.11 9.70 17.57
C ASN A 2 -19.84 8.55 16.60
N ASP A 3 -19.88 8.91 15.33
CA ASP A 3 -19.45 8.13 14.18
C ASP A 3 -17.93 8.00 14.29
N MET A 4 -17.48 6.97 15.00
CA MET A 4 -16.09 6.54 14.98
C MET A 4 -16.10 5.22 14.23
N SER A 5 -16.01 5.33 12.91
CA SER A 5 -15.90 4.22 11.97
C SER A 5 -14.73 3.32 12.40
N PRO A 6 -14.99 2.08 12.84
CA PRO A 6 -13.97 1.19 13.42
C PRO A 6 -13.30 0.33 12.33
N ASP A 7 -12.90 0.94 11.20
CA ASP A 7 -12.48 0.18 10.03
C ASP A 7 -11.23 0.76 9.38
N GLN A 8 -10.23 1.14 10.17
CA GLN A 8 -8.88 1.30 9.61
C GLN A 8 -8.02 0.26 10.33
N GLU A 9 -8.31 -1.01 10.05
CA GLU A 9 -7.38 -2.09 10.36
C GLU A 9 -6.11 -1.77 9.59
N GLN A 10 -5.16 -1.15 10.29
CA GLN A 10 -3.86 -0.75 9.75
C GLN A 10 -3.07 -2.03 9.47
N ASN A 11 -3.44 -2.74 8.40
CA ASN A 11 -2.83 -3.98 7.99
C ASN A 11 -1.40 -3.64 7.51
N VAL A 12 -0.41 -3.90 8.36
CA VAL A 12 0.99 -3.59 8.06
C VAL A 12 1.49 -4.59 7.02
N ILE A 13 1.62 -4.13 5.79
CA ILE A 13 2.14 -4.92 4.66
C ILE A 13 3.66 -5.08 4.74
N CYS A 14 4.37 -4.04 5.19
CA CYS A 14 5.82 -4.07 5.35
C CYS A 14 6.23 -3.72 6.79
N TYR A 15 6.64 -4.72 7.56
CA TYR A 15 7.19 -4.48 8.90
C TYR A 15 8.57 -3.81 8.90
N CYS A 16 9.33 -3.94 7.81
CA CYS A 16 10.67 -3.36 7.68
C CYS A 16 10.61 -1.82 7.66
N SER A 17 9.62 -1.26 6.95
CA SER A 17 9.44 0.21 6.80
C SER A 17 8.21 0.74 7.52
N GLY A 18 7.36 -0.14 8.07
CA GLY A 18 6.08 0.23 8.70
C GLY A 18 5.00 0.62 7.69
N THR A 19 5.08 0.14 6.45
CA THR A 19 4.10 0.48 5.40
C THR A 19 2.82 -0.31 5.60
N THR A 20 1.69 0.39 5.65
CA THR A 20 0.35 -0.20 5.75
C THR A 20 -0.33 -0.27 4.40
N GLU A 21 -1.32 -1.14 4.30
CA GLU A 21 -2.14 -1.32 3.12
C GLU A 21 -2.85 -0.02 2.71
N GLU A 22 -3.44 0.69 3.66
CA GLU A 22 -4.12 1.97 3.47
C GLU A 22 -3.18 3.03 2.86
N LYS A 23 -1.92 3.05 3.29
CA LYS A 23 -0.88 3.93 2.72
C LYS A 23 -0.67 3.62 1.24
N ILE A 24 -0.64 2.35 0.85
CA ILE A 24 -0.47 1.93 -0.54
C ILE A 24 -1.70 2.30 -1.37
N LYS A 25 -2.90 2.03 -0.88
CA LYS A 25 -4.16 2.42 -1.55
C LYS A 25 -4.22 3.92 -1.78
N THR A 26 -3.85 4.72 -0.77
CA THR A 26 -3.78 6.18 -0.88
C THR A 26 -2.83 6.61 -1.98
N LEU A 27 -1.64 6.00 -2.05
CA LEU A 27 -0.67 6.31 -3.10
C LEU A 27 -1.18 5.91 -4.49
N ILE A 28 -1.85 4.78 -4.62
CA ILE A 28 -2.47 4.35 -5.88
C ILE A 28 -3.54 5.36 -6.32
N ASP A 29 -4.38 5.83 -5.39
CA ASP A 29 -5.39 6.88 -5.62
C ASP A 29 -4.74 8.23 -6.02
N GLU A 30 -3.59 8.58 -5.44
CA GLU A 30 -2.77 9.72 -5.86
C GLU A 30 -2.14 9.55 -7.27
N GLY A 31 -2.34 8.39 -7.91
CA GLY A 31 -1.79 8.07 -9.24
C GLY A 31 -0.43 7.40 -9.19
N VAL A 32 -0.12 6.68 -8.11
CA VAL A 32 1.08 5.84 -8.00
C VAL A 32 0.74 4.40 -8.37
N ASP A 33 0.89 4.06 -9.63
CA ASP A 33 0.65 2.74 -10.22
C ASP A 33 1.92 1.87 -10.35
N ASN A 34 3.05 2.33 -9.78
CA ASN A 34 4.35 1.71 -10.00
C ASN A 34 5.03 1.30 -8.69
N LEU A 35 5.50 0.05 -8.63
CA LEU A 35 6.20 -0.50 -7.46
C LEU A 35 7.48 0.27 -7.11
N ASP A 36 8.29 0.68 -8.10
CA ASP A 36 9.48 1.51 -7.85
C ASP A 36 9.11 2.82 -7.15
N ARG A 37 8.01 3.44 -7.56
CA ARG A 37 7.54 4.71 -6.99
C ARG A 37 6.97 4.52 -5.59
N LEU A 38 6.20 3.45 -5.36
CA LEU A 38 5.77 3.06 -4.02
C LEU A 38 6.97 2.80 -3.09
N SER A 39 7.97 2.06 -3.56
CA SER A 39 9.19 1.75 -2.81
C SER A 39 9.97 3.02 -2.45
N ARG A 40 10.08 3.99 -3.37
CA ARG A 40 10.74 5.27 -3.09
C ARG A 40 9.99 6.14 -2.09
N ILE A 41 8.66 6.11 -2.10
CA ILE A 41 7.82 6.95 -1.22
C ILE A 41 7.67 6.31 0.16
N THR A 42 7.41 5.01 0.22
CA THR A 42 7.12 4.27 1.45
C THR A 42 8.33 3.58 2.06
N GLY A 43 9.39 3.36 1.28
CA GLY A 43 10.50 2.49 1.65
C GLY A 43 10.17 1.00 1.63
N ALA A 44 8.94 0.59 1.30
CA ALA A 44 8.58 -0.82 1.16
C ALA A 44 9.40 -1.46 0.03
N CYS A 45 9.71 -2.75 0.12
CA CYS A 45 10.48 -3.51 -0.90
C CYS A 45 11.96 -3.10 -1.08
N SER A 46 12.46 -2.01 -0.50
CA SER A 46 13.89 -1.64 -0.58
C SER A 46 14.81 -2.42 0.37
N GLY A 47 14.25 -3.04 1.42
CA GLY A 47 15.03 -3.77 2.42
C GLY A 47 14.95 -5.28 2.25
N CYS A 48 13.95 -5.88 2.91
CA CYS A 48 13.79 -7.32 3.07
C CYS A 48 13.08 -8.03 1.90
N GLY A 49 12.41 -7.28 1.01
CA GLY A 49 11.66 -7.83 -0.13
C GLY A 49 10.39 -8.65 0.20
N GLY A 50 10.18 -9.05 1.45
CA GLY A 50 9.04 -9.93 1.81
C GLY A 50 7.64 -9.33 1.62
N CYS A 51 7.54 -8.01 1.49
CA CYS A 51 6.28 -7.32 1.22
C CYS A 51 5.98 -7.17 -0.28
N GLU A 52 6.94 -7.43 -1.16
CA GLU A 52 6.87 -7.11 -2.59
C GLU A 52 5.68 -7.80 -3.28
N TYR A 53 5.42 -9.06 -2.94
CA TYR A 53 4.26 -9.79 -3.43
C TYR A 53 2.93 -9.14 -3.04
N ASN A 54 2.76 -8.77 -1.77
CA ASN A 54 1.53 -8.11 -1.29
C ASN A 54 1.33 -6.74 -1.96
N VAL A 55 2.42 -5.97 -2.12
CA VAL A 55 2.36 -4.66 -2.78
C VAL A 55 1.96 -4.80 -4.26
N MET A 56 2.53 -5.78 -4.96
CA MET A 56 2.16 -6.08 -6.35
C MET A 56 0.71 -6.53 -6.48
N GLU A 57 0.20 -7.35 -5.55
CA GLU A 57 -1.19 -7.81 -5.54
C GLU A 57 -2.15 -6.64 -5.36
N LEU A 58 -1.88 -5.73 -4.42
CA LEU A 58 -2.64 -4.49 -4.24
C LEU A 58 -2.56 -3.59 -5.48
N LEU A 59 -1.38 -3.43 -6.08
CA LEU A 59 -1.23 -2.66 -7.31
C LEU A 59 -2.05 -3.24 -8.46
N ALA A 60 -2.10 -4.56 -8.61
CA ALA A 60 -2.91 -5.21 -9.63
C ALA A 60 -4.41 -5.03 -9.35
N GLU A 61 -4.85 -5.30 -8.11
CA GLU A 61 -6.26 -5.21 -7.72
C GLU A 61 -6.81 -3.79 -7.86
N TYR A 62 -6.09 -2.78 -7.34
CA TYR A 62 -6.54 -1.39 -7.34
C TYR A 62 -6.13 -0.63 -8.61
N GLY A 63 -5.00 -0.98 -9.23
CA GLY A 63 -4.50 -0.30 -10.44
C GLY A 63 -5.21 -0.73 -11.73
N GLU A 64 -5.66 -1.98 -11.84
CA GLU A 64 -6.40 -2.43 -13.05
C GLU A 64 -7.87 -2.00 -13.06
N THR A 65 -8.44 -1.62 -11.91
CA THR A 65 -9.85 -1.19 -11.82
C THR A 65 -10.14 0.16 -12.52
N HIS A 66 -9.12 0.86 -13.04
CA HIS A 66 -9.28 2.10 -13.82
C HIS A 66 -9.26 1.92 -15.36
N SER A 67 -9.16 0.70 -15.90
CA SER A 67 -9.13 0.50 -17.37
C SER A 67 -10.51 0.57 -18.06
#